data_AF-A0A0F9JHV0-F1
#
_entry.id   AF-A0A0F9JHV0-F1
#
_cell.length_a   1.000
_cell.length_b   1.000
_cell.length_c   1.000
_cell.angle_alpha   90.00
_cell.angle_beta   90.00
_cell.angle_gamma   90.00
#
_symmetry.space_group_name_H-M   'P 1'
#
loop_
_entity.id
_entity.type
_entity.pdbx_description
1 polymer ?
#
loop_
_entity_poly.entity_id
_entity_poly.type
_entity_poly.pdbx_seq_one_letter_code
_entity_poly.pdbx_strand_id
1 'polypeptide(L)'
;MAAWPSDLPQSPLANGYSESTPDTRLRTKMDVGADKMRRRYTGGIRRYRYTMFFTKDQVAIFETFLQTTLNGGIDSFTWKNHRTDAAATLRFIEIPSYVPLGGGDHYNVNLALEELP
;
A
#
# COMPACT_ATOMS: atom_id res chain seq x y z
N MET A 1 5.95 -11.45 -12.05
CA MET A 1 5.25 -10.62 -11.05
C MET A 1 4.34 -9.67 -11.79
N ALA A 2 3.07 -9.53 -11.38
CA ALA A 2 2.14 -8.64 -12.06
C ALA A 2 2.54 -7.17 -11.84
N ALA A 3 2.24 -6.31 -12.80
CA ALA A 3 2.43 -4.87 -12.68
C ALA A 3 1.09 -4.18 -12.39
N TRP A 4 1.12 -3.04 -11.71
CA TRP A 4 -0.05 -2.19 -11.55
C TRP A 4 -0.63 -1.85 -12.95
N PRO A 5 -1.94 -2.09 -13.19
CA PRO A 5 -2.52 -1.90 -14.52
C PRO A 5 -2.41 -0.44 -15.00
N SER A 6 -2.10 -0.25 -16.28
CA SER A 6 -2.01 1.08 -16.90
C SER A 6 -3.34 1.80 -17.02
N ASP A 7 -4.44 1.03 -17.12
CA ASP A 7 -5.81 1.55 -17.27
C ASP A 7 -6.39 2.10 -15.96
N LEU A 8 -5.74 1.78 -14.84
CA LEU A 8 -6.04 2.37 -13.54
C LEU A 8 -5.28 3.69 -13.37
N PRO A 9 -5.76 4.60 -12.51
CA PRO A 9 -5.03 5.79 -12.15
C PRO A 9 -3.63 5.45 -11.63
N GLN A 10 -2.64 6.23 -12.08
CA GLN A 10 -1.22 5.99 -11.81
C GLN A 10 -0.69 6.74 -10.59
N SER A 11 -1.52 7.55 -9.93
CA SER A 11 -1.14 8.33 -8.76
C SER A 11 -2.32 8.44 -7.78
N PRO A 12 -2.07 8.41 -6.47
CA PRO A 12 -3.08 8.66 -5.44
C PRO A 12 -3.53 10.11 -5.44
N LEU A 13 -4.65 10.36 -4.77
CA LEU A 13 -5.10 11.73 -4.48
C LEU A 13 -4.04 12.45 -3.63
N ALA A 14 -3.85 13.75 -3.88
CA ALA A 14 -2.83 14.56 -3.20
C ALA A 14 -2.91 14.49 -1.67
N ASN A 15 -4.13 14.48 -1.12
CA ASN A 15 -4.38 14.38 0.32
C ASN A 15 -4.71 12.94 0.78
N GLY A 16 -4.61 11.96 -0.11
CA GLY A 16 -4.98 10.56 0.12
C GLY A 16 -3.77 9.65 0.33
N TYR A 17 -2.60 10.19 0.61
CA TYR A 17 -1.36 9.42 0.75
C TYR A 17 -0.80 9.55 2.17
N SER A 18 -0.50 8.40 2.79
CA SER A 18 0.28 8.36 4.04
C SER A 18 1.26 7.19 4.05
N GLU A 19 2.42 7.41 4.66
CA GLU A 19 3.50 6.42 4.79
C GLU A 19 3.86 6.25 6.27
N SER A 20 4.02 5.01 6.70
CA SER A 20 4.53 4.65 8.02
C SER A 20 5.84 3.88 7.87
N THR A 21 6.89 4.41 8.53
CA THR A 21 8.22 3.79 8.52
C THR A 21 8.22 2.58 9.46
N PRO A 22 8.83 1.45 9.05
CA PRO A 22 8.94 0.27 9.90
C PRO A 22 9.75 0.57 11.15
N ASP A 23 9.22 0.18 12.31
CA ASP A 23 10.04 0.13 13.52
C ASP A 23 10.96 -1.09 13.46
N THR A 24 12.22 -0.82 13.12
CA THR A 24 13.27 -1.84 13.08
C THR A 24 14.06 -1.91 14.38
N ARG A 25 13.66 -1.17 15.43
CA ARG A 25 14.39 -1.05 16.69
C ARG A 25 13.81 -2.05 17.69
N LEU A 26 14.68 -2.78 18.37
CA LEU A 26 14.31 -3.52 19.58
C LEU A 26 14.82 -2.74 20.78
N ARG A 27 13.92 -2.46 21.71
CA ARG A 27 14.21 -1.75 22.96
C ARG A 27 14.09 -2.71 24.13
N THR A 28 15.14 -2.81 24.93
CA THR A 28 15.16 -3.60 26.16
C THR A 28 15.20 -2.64 27.35
N LYS A 29 14.20 -2.74 28.22
CA LYS A 29 14.12 -1.93 29.43
C LYS A 29 15.20 -2.37 30.41
N MET A 30 15.98 -1.42 30.90
CA MET A 30 16.99 -1.66 31.93
C MET A 30 16.44 -1.26 33.30
N ASP A 31 16.90 -1.92 34.36
CA ASP A 31 16.42 -1.68 35.73
C ASP A 31 16.81 -0.26 36.23
N VAL A 32 17.95 0.24 35.77
CA VAL A 32 18.42 1.62 35.97
C VAL A 32 19.05 2.14 34.68
N GLY A 33 18.76 3.40 34.32
CA GLY A 33 19.36 4.09 33.17
C GLY A 33 18.54 4.00 31.89
N ALA A 34 19.11 4.49 30.78
CA ALA A 34 18.44 4.51 29.49
C ALA A 34 18.28 3.11 28.89
N ASP A 35 17.19 2.89 28.15
CA ASP A 35 16.92 1.61 27.51
C ASP A 35 18.01 1.22 26.51
N LYS A 36 18.39 -0.07 26.50
CA LYS A 36 19.29 -0.61 25.48
C LYS A 36 18.54 -0.75 24.16
N MET A 37 19.09 -0.17 23.08
CA MET A 37 18.50 -0.22 21.75
C MET A 37 19.42 -0.93 20.76
N ARG A 38 18.86 -1.83 19.95
CA ARG A 38 19.56 -2.44 18.80
C ARG A 38 18.65 -2.50 17.58
N ARG A 39 19.25 -2.57 16.39
CA ARG A 39 18.50 -2.85 15.16
C ARG A 39 18.14 -4.34 15.12
N ARG A 40 16.87 -4.67 14.91
CA ARG A 40 16.37 -6.04 14.76
C ARG A 40 16.48 -6.54 13.33
N TYR A 41 16.17 -5.68 12.35
CA TYR A 41 16.17 -6.00 10.92
C TYR A 41 16.86 -4.92 10.08
N THR A 42 17.53 -5.33 9.00
CA THR A 42 18.20 -4.45 8.04
C THR A 42 17.28 -3.95 6.92
N GLY A 43 16.26 -4.72 6.58
CA GLY A 43 15.11 -4.30 5.77
C GLY A 43 13.86 -4.31 6.63
N GLY A 44 13.09 -3.23 6.61
CA GLY A 44 11.80 -3.16 7.29
C GLY A 44 10.70 -2.98 6.26
N ILE A 45 9.55 -3.59 6.53
CA ILE A 45 8.36 -3.49 5.68
C ILE A 45 7.73 -2.11 5.87
N ARG A 46 7.78 -1.25 4.84
CA ARG A 46 7.11 0.06 4.86
C ARG A 46 5.64 -0.13 4.59
N ARG A 47 4.80 0.61 5.31
CA ARG A 47 3.34 0.56 5.13
C ARG A 47 2.85 1.85 4.52
N TYR A 48 1.92 1.73 3.59
CA TYR A 48 1.32 2.81 2.85
C TYR A 48 -0.20 2.72 2.93
N ARG A 49 -0.87 3.86 3.10
CA ARG A 49 -2.30 3.97 2.81
C ARG A 49 -2.48 4.97 1.68
N TYR A 50 -3.13 4.51 0.62
CA TYR A 50 -3.45 5.29 -0.58
C TYR A 50 -4.96 5.40 -0.74
N THR A 51 -5.44 6.57 -1.14
CA THR A 51 -6.79 6.75 -1.66
C THR A 51 -6.69 7.12 -3.14
N MET A 52 -7.32 6.31 -3.97
CA MET A 52 -7.37 6.46 -5.41
C MET A 52 -8.78 6.85 -5.85
N PHE A 53 -8.89 7.69 -6.87
CA PHE A 53 -10.19 8.05 -7.47
C PHE A 53 -10.42 7.25 -8.74
N PHE A 54 -11.39 6.35 -8.73
CA PHE A 54 -11.72 5.46 -9.85
C PHE A 54 -13.07 5.83 -10.47
N THR A 55 -13.22 5.63 -11.77
CA THR A 55 -14.54 5.48 -12.39
C THR A 55 -15.13 4.10 -12.10
N LYS A 56 -16.43 3.92 -12.30
CA LYS A 56 -17.10 2.62 -12.17
C LYS A 56 -16.44 1.52 -13.02
N ASP A 57 -16.05 1.83 -14.25
CA ASP A 57 -15.38 0.88 -15.14
C ASP A 57 -13.99 0.49 -14.61
N GLN A 58 -13.25 1.44 -14.05
CA GLN A 58 -11.95 1.19 -13.43
C GLN A 58 -12.07 0.33 -12.16
N VAL A 59 -13.17 0.45 -11.41
CA VAL A 59 -13.43 -0.46 -10.27
C VAL A 59 -13.53 -1.92 -10.76
N ALA A 60 -14.22 -2.18 -11.86
CA ALA A 60 -14.32 -3.55 -12.41
C ALA A 60 -12.96 -4.09 -12.89
N ILE A 61 -12.14 -3.24 -13.51
CA ILE A 61 -10.75 -3.59 -13.89
C ILE A 61 -9.93 -3.94 -12.64
N PHE A 62 -10.04 -3.12 -11.59
CA PHE A 62 -9.32 -3.31 -10.35
C PHE A 62 -9.75 -4.58 -9.60
N GLU A 63 -11.05 -4.87 -9.55
CA GLU A 63 -11.57 -6.11 -8.96
C GLU A 63 -11.03 -7.34 -9.67
N THR A 64 -10.98 -7.31 -11.01
CA THR A 64 -10.39 -8.39 -11.82
C THR A 64 -8.91 -8.57 -11.49
N PHE A 65 -8.16 -7.46 -11.41
CA PHE A 65 -6.75 -7.46 -11.03
C PHE A 65 -6.53 -8.04 -9.62
N LEU A 66 -7.31 -7.59 -8.63
CA LEU A 66 -7.19 -8.04 -7.25
C LEU A 66 -7.55 -9.53 -7.10
N GLN A 67 -8.70 -9.96 -7.64
CA GLN A 67 -9.22 -11.31 -7.45
C GLN A 67 -8.49 -12.33 -8.31
N THR A 68 -8.29 -12.03 -9.59
CA THR A 68 -7.75 -13.00 -10.55
C THR A 68 -6.23 -12.91 -10.64
N THR A 69 -5.70 -11.71 -10.84
CA THR A 69 -4.26 -11.53 -11.09
C THR A 69 -3.43 -11.64 -9.81
N LEU A 70 -3.96 -11.16 -8.67
CA LEU A 70 -3.28 -11.20 -7.37
C LEU A 70 -3.80 -12.27 -6.43
N ASN A 71 -4.59 -13.22 -6.94
CA ASN A 71 -5.14 -14.33 -6.15
C ASN A 71 -5.85 -13.85 -4.88
N GLY A 72 -6.75 -12.87 -5.01
CA GLY A 72 -7.46 -12.26 -3.88
C GLY A 72 -6.62 -11.27 -3.06
N GLY A 73 -5.54 -10.72 -3.62
CA GLY A 73 -4.64 -9.77 -2.94
C GLY A 73 -3.51 -10.42 -2.14
N ILE A 74 -3.28 -11.72 -2.31
CA ILE A 74 -2.21 -12.49 -1.65
C ILE A 74 -0.86 -12.21 -2.32
N ASP A 75 -0.85 -12.17 -3.65
CA ASP A 75 0.39 -12.04 -4.42
C ASP A 75 0.88 -10.59 -4.45
N SER A 76 2.20 -10.43 -4.52
CA SER A 76 2.83 -9.12 -4.68
C SER A 76 2.82 -8.66 -6.14
N PHE A 77 2.89 -7.35 -6.33
CA PHE A 77 2.91 -6.70 -7.64
C PHE A 77 3.91 -5.55 -7.69
N THR A 78 4.36 -5.18 -8.89
CA THR A 78 5.21 -4.02 -9.09
C THR A 78 4.37 -2.76 -9.28
N TRP A 79 4.76 -1.70 -8.60
CA TRP A 79 4.27 -0.35 -8.87
C TRP A 79 5.36 0.68 -8.53
N LYS A 80 5.09 1.98 -8.70
CA LYS A 80 6.05 3.01 -8.29
C LYS A 80 5.82 3.41 -6.83
N ASN A 81 6.89 3.76 -6.14
CA ASN A 81 6.82 4.45 -4.87
C ASN A 81 6.52 5.94 -5.15
N HIS A 82 5.37 6.45 -4.70
CA HIS A 82 4.94 7.82 -5.03
C HIS A 82 5.76 8.93 -4.36
N ARG A 83 6.67 8.60 -3.44
CA ARG A 83 7.60 9.57 -2.84
C ARG A 83 8.96 9.62 -3.57
N THR A 84 9.42 8.50 -4.12
CA THR A 84 10.76 8.40 -4.75
C THR A 84 10.72 8.14 -6.25
N ASP A 85 9.54 7.87 -6.81
CA ASP A 85 9.28 7.43 -8.19
C ASP A 85 10.03 6.17 -8.63
N ALA A 86 10.67 5.47 -7.68
CA ALA A 86 11.35 4.20 -7.94
C ALA A 86 10.34 3.05 -8.04
N ALA A 87 10.68 2.02 -8.82
CA ALA A 87 9.91 0.78 -8.83
C ALA A 87 10.00 0.09 -7.46
N ALA A 88 8.84 -0.33 -6.94
CA ALA A 88 8.65 -0.96 -5.65
C ALA A 88 7.81 -2.23 -5.78
N THR A 89 8.11 -3.21 -4.93
CA THR A 89 7.34 -4.45 -4.80
C THR A 89 6.33 -4.27 -3.69
N LEU A 90 5.04 -4.22 -4.03
CA LEU A 90 3.96 -3.95 -3.09
C LEU A 90 3.07 -5.19 -2.90
N ARG A 91 2.46 -5.28 -1.72
CA ARG A 91 1.44 -6.28 -1.39
C ARG A 91 0.31 -5.65 -0.57
N PHE A 92 -0.90 -6.16 -0.68
CA PHE A 92 -2.03 -5.73 0.16
C PHE A 92 -1.89 -6.23 1.59
N ILE A 93 -2.05 -5.33 2.57
CA ILE A 93 -2.16 -5.68 4.00
C ILE A 93 -3.63 -5.96 4.35
N GLU A 94 -4.52 -5.10 3.85
CA GLU A 94 -5.96 -5.16 4.06
C GLU A 94 -6.64 -5.19 2.69
N ILE A 95 -7.78 -5.88 2.60
CA ILE A 95 -8.59 -5.86 1.39
C ILE A 95 -9.07 -4.41 1.13
N PRO A 96 -8.96 -3.91 -0.11
CA PRO A 96 -9.40 -2.57 -0.48
C PRO A 96 -10.86 -2.27 -0.13
N SER A 97 -11.14 -1.04 0.26
CA SER A 97 -12.51 -0.55 0.48
C SER A 97 -12.93 0.43 -0.60
N TYR A 98 -14.20 0.38 -1.02
CA TYR A 98 -14.78 1.25 -2.04
C TYR A 98 -15.77 2.23 -1.41
N VAL A 99 -15.58 3.53 -1.63
CA VAL A 99 -16.47 4.58 -1.14
C VAL A 99 -17.06 5.33 -2.33
N PRO A 100 -18.37 5.22 -2.61
CA PRO A 100 -18.98 5.91 -3.74
C PRO A 100 -18.99 7.44 -3.55
N LEU A 101 -18.82 8.17 -4.64
CA LEU A 101 -18.88 9.62 -4.71
C LEU A 101 -20.01 10.05 -5.65
N GLY A 102 -20.73 11.11 -5.26
CA GLY A 102 -21.63 11.90 -6.12
C GLY A 102 -22.43 11.12 -7.17
N GLY A 103 -23.40 10.30 -6.76
CA GLY A 103 -24.31 9.61 -7.68
C GLY A 103 -23.90 8.19 -8.10
N GLY A 104 -22.68 7.73 -7.76
CA GLY A 104 -22.28 6.32 -7.90
C GLY A 104 -21.44 5.96 -9.13
N ASP A 105 -21.05 6.95 -9.93
CA ASP A 105 -20.18 6.77 -11.11
C ASP A 105 -18.68 6.82 -10.78
N HIS A 106 -18.35 7.37 -9.61
CA HIS A 106 -16.98 7.51 -9.11
C HIS A 106 -16.83 6.90 -7.72
N TYR A 107 -15.63 6.39 -7.44
CA TYR A 107 -15.30 5.72 -6.20
C TYR A 107 -13.96 6.19 -5.67
N ASN A 108 -13.89 6.48 -4.38
CA ASN A 108 -12.64 6.51 -3.65
C ASN A 108 -12.30 5.08 -3.21
N VAL A 109 -11.20 4.55 -3.73
CA VAL A 109 -10.68 3.23 -3.38
C VAL A 109 -9.52 3.41 -2.42
N ASN A 110 -9.69 2.89 -1.19
CA ASN A 110 -8.64 2.93 -0.18
C ASN A 110 -7.82 1.65 -0.24
N LEU A 111 -6.51 1.78 -0.39
CA LEU A 111 -5.55 0.69 -0.48
C LEU A 111 -4.63 0.76 0.75
N ALA A 112 -4.51 -0.34 1.48
CA ALA A 112 -3.47 -0.51 2.51
C ALA A 112 -2.40 -1.45 1.95
N LEU A 113 -1.23 -0.90 1.63
CA LEU A 113 -0.14 -1.61 0.97
C LEU A 113 1.09 -1.69 1.86
N GLU A 114 1.87 -2.73 1.68
CA GLU A 114 3.21 -2.83 2.23
C GLU A 114 4.25 -3.02 1.14
N GLU A 115 5.40 -2.38 1.29
CA GLU A 115 6.57 -2.56 0.42
C GLU A 115 7.49 -3.62 1.00
N LEU A 116 7.77 -4.62 0.17
CA LEU A 116 8.66 -5.71 0.53
C LEU A 116 10.14 -5.28 0.37
N PRO A 117 11.06 -5.78 1.23
CA PRO A 117 12.48 -5.44 1.18
C PRO A 117 13.21 -5.93 -0.07
#